data_AF-A0A9X8VEB2-F1
#
_entry.id   AF-A0A9X8VEB2-F1
#
_cell.length_a   1.000
_cell.length_b   1.000
_cell.length_c   1.000
_cell.angle_alpha   90.00
_cell.angle_beta   90.00
_cell.angle_gamma   90.00
#
_symmetry.space_group_name_H-M   'P 1'
#
loop_
_entity.id
_entity.type
_entity.pdbx_description
1 polymer ?
#
loop_
_entity_poly.entity_id
_entity_poly.type
_entity_poly.pdbx_seq_one_letter_code
_entity_poly.pdbx_strand_id
1 'polypeptide(L)'
;MKQRIALRRWLSAAAFTGLLSLVWANAAVAQDPAQFRIGYQKGSVSLVLAKSHRLLEERFPATRISWIEFPAGPQMLEALNVGSIDLGSTGDIPPIFAQAAGADLLYVGVEPPKPKAEVILVPENSPIKTVADLKGHKVAFQKGSSSHNLLLRSLQ
;
A
#
# COMPACT_ATOMS: atom_id res chain seq x y z
N MET A 1 -20.92 -42.21 -54.27
CA MET A 1 -19.79 -41.28 -54.52
C MET A 1 -20.00 -39.86 -53.97
N LYS A 2 -21.24 -39.35 -53.81
CA LYS A 2 -21.51 -37.96 -53.36
C LYS A 2 -21.35 -37.68 -51.85
N GLN A 3 -21.47 -38.67 -50.97
CA GLN A 3 -21.38 -38.46 -49.51
C GLN A 3 -19.95 -38.27 -48.97
N ARG A 4 -18.92 -38.81 -49.64
CA ARG A 4 -17.52 -38.66 -49.22
C ARG A 4 -16.95 -37.25 -49.46
N ILE A 5 -17.57 -36.47 -50.36
CA ILE A 5 -17.16 -35.10 -50.69
C ILE A 5 -17.70 -34.09 -49.67
N ALA A 6 -18.89 -34.35 -49.12
CA ALA A 6 -19.46 -33.53 -48.06
C ALA A 6 -18.57 -33.57 -46.81
N LEU A 7 -18.18 -34.75 -46.34
CA LEU A 7 -17.40 -34.90 -45.10
C LEU A 7 -16.03 -34.17 -45.12
N ARG A 8 -15.39 -34.05 -46.29
CA ARG A 8 -14.12 -33.32 -46.44
C ARG A 8 -14.29 -31.80 -46.34
N ARG A 9 -15.45 -31.24 -46.74
CA ARG A 9 -15.74 -29.79 -46.64
C ARG A 9 -15.99 -29.34 -45.20
N TRP A 10 -16.51 -30.20 -44.33
CA TRP A 10 -16.74 -29.90 -42.92
C TRP A 10 -15.47 -29.98 -42.07
N LEU A 11 -14.53 -30.87 -42.44
CA LEU A 11 -13.21 -30.94 -41.79
C LEU A 11 -12.32 -29.72 -42.10
N SER A 12 -12.44 -29.14 -43.30
CA SER A 12 -11.72 -27.90 -43.66
C SER A 12 -12.25 -26.65 -42.97
N ALA A 13 -13.57 -26.59 -42.71
CA ALA A 13 -14.19 -25.46 -42.01
C ALA A 13 -13.86 -25.47 -40.51
N ALA A 14 -13.85 -26.64 -39.87
CA ALA A 14 -13.50 -26.79 -38.45
C ALA A 14 -12.02 -26.44 -38.16
N ALA A 15 -11.11 -26.74 -39.09
CA ALA A 15 -9.69 -26.39 -38.96
C ALA A 15 -9.43 -24.87 -39.07
N PHE A 16 -10.24 -24.15 -39.85
CA PHE A 16 -10.08 -22.70 -40.00
C PHE A 16 -10.65 -21.92 -38.79
N THR A 17 -11.75 -22.38 -38.20
CA THR A 17 -12.28 -21.81 -36.95
C THR A 17 -11.38 -22.08 -35.73
N GLY A 18 -10.70 -23.23 -35.69
CA GLY A 18 -9.76 -23.55 -34.60
C GLY A 18 -8.50 -22.67 -34.60
N LEU A 19 -7.98 -22.31 -35.78
CA LEU A 19 -6.83 -21.40 -35.90
C LEU A 19 -7.18 -19.94 -35.57
N LEU A 20 -8.40 -19.48 -35.85
CA LEU A 20 -8.85 -18.13 -35.48
C LEU A 20 -9.04 -17.99 -33.96
N SER A 21 -9.45 -19.03 -33.24
CA SER A 21 -9.56 -19.00 -31.78
C SER A 21 -8.22 -18.96 -31.03
N LEU A 22 -7.13 -19.43 -31.65
CA LEU A 22 -5.79 -19.39 -31.05
C LEU A 22 -5.12 -18.01 -31.12
N VAL A 23 -5.58 -17.13 -32.02
CA VAL A 23 -5.07 -15.75 -32.16
C VAL A 23 -5.68 -14.81 -31.11
N TRP A 24 -6.79 -15.18 -30.47
CA TRP A 24 -7.47 -14.38 -29.45
C TRP A 24 -7.17 -14.81 -28.01
N ALA A 25 -6.30 -15.80 -27.81
CA ALA A 25 -5.68 -16.02 -26.52
C ALA A 25 -4.51 -15.02 -26.33
N ASN A 26 -4.81 -13.72 -26.42
CA ASN A 26 -3.96 -12.74 -25.76
C ASN A 26 -4.08 -13.04 -24.27
N ALA A 27 -3.08 -13.75 -23.72
CA ALA A 27 -2.81 -13.64 -22.31
C ALA A 27 -2.72 -12.14 -22.05
N ALA A 28 -3.71 -11.59 -21.36
CA ALA A 28 -3.69 -10.18 -20.97
C ALA A 28 -2.48 -10.02 -20.05
N VAL A 29 -1.34 -9.64 -20.63
CA VAL A 29 -0.17 -9.24 -19.86
C VAL A 29 -0.62 -7.98 -19.17
N ALA A 30 -0.85 -8.07 -17.86
CA ALA A 30 -1.22 -6.92 -17.04
C ALA A 30 -0.20 -5.82 -17.32
N GLN A 31 -0.65 -4.76 -17.97
CA GLN A 31 0.20 -3.62 -18.26
C GLN A 31 0.43 -2.88 -16.95
N ASP A 32 1.67 -2.44 -16.73
CA ASP A 32 1.97 -1.55 -15.62
C ASP A 32 1.11 -0.29 -15.73
N PRO A 33 0.69 0.31 -14.61
CA PRO A 33 -0.13 1.50 -14.64
C PRO A 33 0.63 2.68 -15.26
N ALA A 34 -0.07 3.58 -15.92
CA ALA A 34 0.54 4.79 -16.51
C ALA A 34 1.09 5.74 -15.43
N GLN A 35 0.46 5.76 -14.24
CA GLN A 35 0.89 6.53 -13.08
C GLN A 35 0.76 5.69 -11.82
N PHE A 36 1.68 5.88 -10.88
CA PHE A 36 1.61 5.28 -9.56
C PHE A 36 2.01 6.29 -8.48
N ARG A 37 1.05 6.63 -7.61
CA ARG A 37 1.19 7.67 -6.58
C ARG A 37 1.39 7.01 -5.22
N ILE A 38 2.54 7.26 -4.62
CA ILE A 38 3.00 6.60 -3.40
C ILE A 38 3.05 7.63 -2.28
N GLY A 39 2.20 7.43 -1.26
CA GLY A 39 2.29 8.12 0.01
C GLY A 39 3.46 7.61 0.85
N TYR A 40 4.28 8.52 1.37
CA TYR A 40 5.36 8.19 2.29
C TYR A 40 5.49 9.22 3.42
N GLN A 41 6.15 8.83 4.51
CA GLN A 41 6.54 9.72 5.60
C GLN A 41 8.05 9.86 5.60
N LYS A 42 8.59 11.06 5.85
CA LYS A 42 10.05 11.29 5.94
C LYS A 42 10.75 10.45 7.00
N GLY A 43 10.04 10.00 8.04
CA GLY A 43 10.56 9.05 9.02
C GLY A 43 10.84 7.65 8.47
N SER A 44 10.27 7.28 7.31
CA SER A 44 10.58 6.02 6.64
C SER A 44 11.86 6.16 5.80
N VAL A 45 13.00 5.86 6.43
CA VAL A 45 14.33 5.93 5.79
C VAL A 45 14.38 5.09 4.52
N SER A 46 13.78 3.89 4.51
CA SER A 46 13.74 3.00 3.35
C SER A 46 13.05 3.64 2.15
N LEU A 47 11.88 4.27 2.35
CA LEU A 47 11.15 4.93 1.27
C LEU A 47 11.82 6.24 0.83
N VAL A 48 12.44 6.97 1.76
CA VAL A 48 13.26 8.14 1.42
C VAL A 48 14.43 7.73 0.51
N LEU A 49 15.11 6.62 0.81
CA LEU A 49 16.19 6.09 -0.03
C LEU A 49 15.67 5.56 -1.36
N ALA A 50 14.54 4.85 -1.37
CA ALA A 50 13.93 4.36 -2.61
C ALA A 50 13.58 5.51 -3.56
N LYS A 51 13.06 6.61 -3.01
CA LYS A 51 12.79 7.85 -3.74
C LYS A 51 14.07 8.54 -4.20
N SER A 52 15.08 8.71 -3.34
CA SER A 52 16.30 9.44 -3.70
C SER A 52 17.12 8.71 -4.75
N HIS A 53 17.14 7.38 -4.69
CA HIS A 53 17.83 6.53 -5.66
C HIS A 53 16.94 6.14 -6.85
N ARG A 54 15.71 6.66 -6.94
CA ARG A 54 14.79 6.44 -8.06
C ARG A 54 14.53 4.95 -8.37
N LEU A 55 14.52 4.10 -7.33
CA LEU A 55 14.49 2.65 -7.50
C LEU A 55 13.24 2.15 -8.25
N LEU A 56 12.10 2.82 -8.05
CA LEU A 56 10.85 2.44 -8.70
C LEU A 56 10.77 2.98 -10.13
N GLU A 57 11.32 4.18 -10.37
CA GLU A 57 11.41 4.77 -11.70
C GLU A 57 12.35 3.95 -12.60
N GLU A 58 13.44 3.41 -12.06
CA GLU A 58 14.34 2.49 -12.79
C GLU A 58 13.68 1.14 -13.07
N ARG A 59 12.91 0.62 -12.09
CA ARG A 59 12.20 -0.66 -12.24
C ARG A 59 11.02 -0.59 -13.21
N PHE A 60 10.31 0.53 -13.22
CA PHE A 60 9.07 0.75 -13.97
C PHE A 60 9.22 1.98 -14.89
N PRO A 61 10.03 1.92 -15.95
CA PRO A 61 10.36 3.08 -16.78
C PRO A 61 9.16 3.63 -17.57
N ALA A 62 8.12 2.82 -17.79
CA ALA A 62 6.89 3.22 -18.46
C ALA A 62 5.84 3.81 -17.50
N THR A 63 6.06 3.74 -16.18
CA THR A 63 5.13 4.24 -15.16
C THR A 63 5.62 5.55 -14.59
N ARG A 64 4.74 6.56 -14.55
CA ARG A 64 5.02 7.81 -13.85
C ARG A 64 4.91 7.60 -12.34
N ILE A 65 6.04 7.42 -11.67
CA ILE A 65 6.10 7.36 -10.19
C ILE A 65 5.97 8.77 -9.62
N SER A 66 5.07 8.95 -8.65
CA SER A 66 4.87 10.20 -7.92
C SER A 66 4.96 9.93 -6.42
N TRP A 67 5.88 10.57 -5.74
CA TRP A 67 6.04 10.44 -4.28
C TRP A 67 5.36 11.61 -3.58
N ILE A 68 4.39 11.32 -2.71
CA ILE A 68 3.64 12.32 -1.95
C ILE A 68 3.95 12.17 -0.46
N GLU A 69 4.50 13.23 0.12
CA GLU A 69 4.86 13.26 1.52
C GLU A 69 3.64 13.56 2.39
N PHE A 70 3.50 12.81 3.48
CA PHE A 70 2.50 13.04 4.50
C PHE A 70 3.14 13.22 5.88
N PRO A 71 2.54 14.04 6.77
CA PRO A 71 3.06 14.25 8.11
C PRO A 71 2.90 13.02 9.00
N ALA A 72 1.84 12.24 8.83
CA ALA A 72 1.60 11.00 9.57
C ALA A 72 0.64 10.06 8.81
N GLY A 73 0.50 8.84 9.33
CA GLY A 73 -0.36 7.81 8.78
C GLY A 73 -1.83 8.21 8.57
N PRO A 74 -2.54 8.80 9.57
CA PRO A 74 -3.96 9.13 9.39
C PRO A 74 -4.23 10.02 8.16
N GLN A 75 -3.45 11.09 7.99
CA GLN A 75 -3.55 12.00 6.85
C GLN A 75 -3.27 11.29 5.51
N MET A 76 -2.31 10.35 5.50
CA MET A 76 -2.02 9.52 4.33
C MET A 76 -3.21 8.61 3.99
N LEU A 77 -3.90 8.05 4.98
CA LEU A 77 -5.01 7.12 4.76
C LEU A 77 -6.29 7.84 4.32
N GLU A 78 -6.51 9.08 4.78
CA GLU A 78 -7.55 9.94 4.20
C GLU A 78 -7.28 10.22 2.71
N ALA A 79 -6.02 10.50 2.36
CA ALA A 79 -5.63 10.71 0.98
C ALA A 79 -5.77 9.43 0.13
N LEU A 80 -5.49 8.26 0.69
CA LEU A 80 -5.72 6.97 0.02
C LEU A 80 -7.22 6.75 -0.22
N ASN A 81 -8.06 7.01 0.79
CA ASN A 81 -9.50 6.79 0.73
C ASN A 81 -10.20 7.63 -0.35
N VAL A 82 -9.72 8.85 -0.61
CA VAL A 82 -10.24 9.72 -1.69
C VAL A 82 -9.50 9.54 -3.02
N GLY A 83 -8.61 8.55 -3.14
CA GLY A 83 -7.86 8.27 -4.36
C GLY A 83 -6.87 9.37 -4.75
N SER A 84 -6.29 10.09 -3.78
CA SER A 84 -5.18 11.03 -4.01
C SER A 84 -3.81 10.34 -4.09
N ILE A 85 -3.70 9.13 -3.52
CA ILE A 85 -2.59 8.19 -3.69
C ILE A 85 -3.14 6.79 -3.98
N ASP A 86 -2.30 5.91 -4.51
CA ASP A 86 -2.65 4.54 -4.88
C ASP A 86 -2.05 3.51 -3.90
N LEU A 87 -0.95 3.89 -3.24
CA LEU A 87 -0.25 3.09 -2.23
C LEU A 87 0.25 4.00 -1.11
N GLY A 88 0.23 3.52 0.14
CA GLY A 88 0.86 4.21 1.27
C GLY A 88 1.54 3.24 2.23
N SER A 89 2.67 3.66 2.83
CA SER A 89 3.29 2.96 3.97
C SER A 89 3.05 3.73 5.27
N THR A 90 2.55 3.03 6.27
CA THR A 90 2.04 3.60 7.51
C THR A 90 2.31 2.66 8.70
N GLY A 91 1.94 3.10 9.90
CA GLY A 91 1.98 2.27 11.12
C GLY A 91 0.85 1.23 11.17
N ASP A 92 0.79 0.48 12.25
CA ASP A 92 -0.24 -0.53 12.51
C ASP A 92 -1.65 0.07 12.69
N ILE A 93 -1.76 1.21 13.37
CA ILE A 93 -3.05 1.79 13.78
C ILE A 93 -3.79 2.59 12.71
N PRO A 94 -3.14 3.41 11.86
CA PRO A 94 -3.84 4.22 10.86
C PRO A 94 -4.83 3.45 9.97
N PRO A 95 -4.48 2.27 9.41
CA PRO A 95 -5.42 1.54 8.56
C PRO A 95 -6.58 0.94 9.36
N ILE A 96 -6.40 0.58 10.64
CA ILE A 96 -7.50 0.15 11.52
C ILE A 96 -8.50 1.30 11.73
N PHE A 97 -8.02 2.52 11.94
CA PHE A 97 -8.88 3.70 12.06
C PHE A 97 -9.61 4.02 10.76
N ALA A 98 -8.92 3.93 9.62
CA ALA A 98 -9.53 4.16 8.31
C ALA A 98 -10.63 3.13 8.00
N GLN A 99 -10.36 1.84 8.25
CA GLN A 99 -11.36 0.78 8.06
C GLN A 99 -12.55 0.94 9.01
N ALA A 100 -12.32 1.33 10.27
CA ALA A 100 -13.40 1.64 11.20
C ALA A 100 -14.27 2.83 10.72
N ALA A 101 -13.71 3.75 9.94
CA ALA A 101 -14.42 4.84 9.28
C ALA A 101 -15.04 4.46 7.91
N GLY A 102 -14.91 3.20 7.49
CA GLY A 102 -15.51 2.68 6.25
C GLY A 102 -14.60 2.68 5.02
N ALA A 103 -13.29 2.94 5.17
CA ALA A 103 -12.35 2.86 4.05
C ALA A 103 -12.16 1.41 3.58
N ASP A 104 -12.34 1.17 2.28
CA ASP A 104 -12.11 -0.11 1.63
C ASP A 104 -10.67 -0.20 1.10
N LEU A 105 -9.73 -0.43 2.03
CA LEU A 105 -8.30 -0.54 1.74
C LEU A 105 -7.81 -1.99 1.84
N LEU A 106 -6.69 -2.26 1.17
CA LEU A 106 -6.01 -3.55 1.22
C LEU A 106 -4.64 -3.41 1.89
N TYR A 107 -4.29 -4.40 2.70
CA TYR A 107 -2.93 -4.58 3.22
C TYR A 107 -2.12 -5.40 2.22
N VAL A 108 -1.19 -4.75 1.51
CA VAL A 108 -0.42 -5.37 0.42
C VAL A 108 1.05 -5.64 0.77
N GLY A 109 1.47 -5.29 1.98
CA GLY A 109 2.83 -5.49 2.47
C GLY A 109 2.94 -5.20 3.96
N VAL A 110 4.05 -5.66 4.57
CA VAL A 110 4.35 -5.44 5.99
C VAL A 110 5.82 -5.05 6.16
N GLU A 111 6.07 -4.02 6.95
CA GLU A 111 7.41 -3.72 7.47
C GLU A 111 7.55 -4.30 8.89
N PRO A 112 8.68 -4.94 9.23
CA PRO A 112 8.94 -5.36 10.61
C PRO A 112 8.90 -4.17 11.59
N PRO A 113 8.42 -4.39 12.84
CA PRO A 113 8.34 -3.33 13.82
C PRO A 113 9.72 -2.81 14.21
N LYS A 114 9.79 -1.51 14.52
CA LYS A 114 10.99 -0.80 14.99
C LYS A 114 10.77 -0.35 16.44
N PRO A 115 10.71 -1.27 17.44
CA PRO A 115 10.22 -0.97 18.79
C PRO A 115 11.05 0.08 19.53
N LYS A 116 12.33 0.23 19.20
CA LYS A 116 13.21 1.27 19.78
C LYS A 116 12.96 2.67 19.21
N ALA A 117 12.21 2.79 18.11
CA ALA A 117 11.88 4.07 17.47
C ALA A 117 10.50 4.61 17.90
N GLU A 118 9.71 3.82 18.63
CA GLU A 118 8.42 4.20 19.19
C GLU A 118 8.63 4.50 20.69
N VAL A 119 8.56 5.78 21.07
CA VAL A 119 8.97 6.23 22.40
C VAL A 119 7.98 7.23 23.02
N ILE A 120 7.89 7.19 24.34
CA ILE A 120 7.26 8.25 25.14
C ILE A 120 8.38 9.16 25.62
N LEU A 121 8.30 10.45 25.27
CA LEU A 121 9.28 11.45 25.67
C LEU A 121 8.71 12.32 26.79
N VAL A 122 9.60 12.73 27.70
CA VAL A 122 9.32 13.73 28.72
C VAL A 122 10.35 14.86 28.62
N PRO A 123 10.04 16.08 29.09
CA PRO A 123 11.05 17.13 29.23
C PRO A 123 12.25 16.62 30.06
N GLU A 124 13.46 17.07 29.73
CA GLU A 124 14.71 16.60 30.38
C GLU A 124 14.66 16.68 31.92
N ASN A 125 14.12 17.80 32.44
CA ASN A 125 13.98 18.04 33.88
C ASN A 125 12.62 17.60 34.45
N SER A 126 11.89 16.73 33.75
CA SER A 126 10.59 16.24 34.21
C SER A 126 10.72 15.34 35.45
N PRO A 127 9.83 15.47 36.44
CA PRO A 127 9.75 14.53 37.56
C PRO A 127 9.19 13.15 37.16
N ILE A 128 8.60 13.02 35.97
CA ILE A 128 8.06 11.76 35.44
C ILE A 128 9.23 10.85 35.04
N LYS A 129 9.39 9.71 35.74
CA LYS A 129 10.48 8.75 35.49
C LYS A 129 9.97 7.36 35.10
N THR A 130 8.71 7.07 35.36
CA THR A 130 8.04 5.81 35.04
C THR A 130 6.74 6.05 34.28
N VAL A 131 6.20 5.01 33.65
CA VAL A 131 4.89 5.11 32.97
C VAL A 131 3.76 5.40 33.96
N ALA A 132 3.85 4.91 35.20
CA ALA A 132 2.85 5.17 36.24
C ALA A 132 2.74 6.67 36.57
N ASP A 133 3.84 7.41 36.46
CA ASP A 133 3.88 8.86 36.71
C ASP A 133 3.10 9.67 35.66
N LEU A 134 2.73 9.07 34.52
CA LEU A 134 1.87 9.72 33.51
C LEU A 134 0.43 9.92 34.00
N LYS A 135 0.00 9.23 35.07
CA LYS A 135 -1.35 9.36 35.60
C LYS A 135 -1.65 10.81 35.98
N GLY A 136 -2.78 11.34 35.51
CA GLY A 136 -3.20 12.72 35.76
C GLY A 136 -2.49 13.76 34.89
N HIS A 137 -1.52 13.37 34.05
CA HIS A 137 -0.84 14.26 33.12
C HIS A 137 -1.46 14.21 31.72
N LYS A 138 -1.26 15.29 30.95
CA LYS A 138 -1.64 15.34 29.54
C LYS A 138 -0.49 14.79 28.69
N VAL A 139 -0.78 13.82 27.83
CA VAL A 139 0.18 13.23 26.90
C VAL A 139 -0.21 13.61 25.47
N ALA A 140 0.71 14.26 24.75
CA ALA A 140 0.50 14.61 23.35
C ALA A 140 0.90 13.43 22.45
N PHE A 141 0.04 13.08 21.49
CA PHE A 141 0.29 12.07 20.47
C PHE A 141 -0.63 12.32 19.26
N GLN A 142 -0.29 11.74 18.11
CA GLN A 142 -1.18 11.77 16.95
C GLN A 142 -2.30 10.73 17.12
N LYS A 143 -3.55 11.19 17.18
CA LYS A 143 -4.71 10.28 17.25
C LYS A 143 -4.68 9.35 16.03
N GLY A 144 -4.79 8.04 16.29
CA GLY A 144 -4.81 7.00 15.25
C GLY A 144 -3.44 6.64 14.68
N SER A 145 -2.31 7.12 15.24
CA SER A 145 -0.96 6.66 14.88
C SER A 145 -0.50 5.46 15.71
N SER A 146 0.66 4.89 15.38
CA SER A 146 1.35 3.89 16.21
C SER A 146 1.59 4.37 17.64
N SER A 147 1.89 5.66 17.83
CA SER A 147 2.04 6.29 19.16
C SER A 147 0.76 6.19 20.00
N HIS A 148 -0.42 6.12 19.38
CA HIS A 148 -1.68 5.88 20.08
C HIS A 148 -1.68 4.48 20.72
N ASN A 149 -1.22 3.46 19.99
CA ASN A 149 -1.12 2.10 20.51
C ASN A 149 0.03 1.96 21.51
N LEU A 150 1.19 2.56 21.26
CA LEU A 150 2.29 2.61 22.23
C LEU A 150 1.80 3.14 23.58
N LEU A 151 1.10 4.29 23.59
CA LEU A 151 0.60 4.87 24.81
C LEU A 151 -0.43 3.97 25.49
N LEU A 152 -1.40 3.44 24.72
CA LEU A 152 -2.41 2.53 25.25
C LEU A 152 -1.78 1.29 25.91
N ARG A 153 -0.83 0.64 25.24
CA ARG A 153 -0.16 -0.58 25.74
C ARG A 153 0.79 -0.30 26.89
N SER A 154 1.34 0.91 26.98
CA SER A 154 2.18 1.31 28.10
C SER A 154 1.35 1.50 29.39
N LEU A 155 0.09 1.93 29.26
CA LEU A 155 -0.82 2.20 30.37
C LEU A 155 -1.58 0.96 30.88
N GLN A 156 -1.36 -0.22 30.27
CA GLN A 156 -2.00 -1.50 30.66
C GLN A 156 -1.27 -2.20 31.80
#